data_AF-A0A3D2GSR3-F1
#
_entry.id   AF-A0A3D2GSR3-F1
#
_cell.length_a   1.000
_cell.length_b   1.000
_cell.length_c   1.000
_cell.angle_alpha   90.00
_cell.angle_beta   90.00
_cell.angle_gamma   90.00
#
_symmetry.space_group_name_H-M   'P 1'
#
loop_
_entity.id
_entity.type
_entity.pdbx_description
1 polymer ?
#
loop_
_entity_poly.entity_id
_entity_poly.type
_entity_poly.pdbx_seq_one_letter_code
_entity_poly.pdbx_strand_id
1 'polypeptide(L)'
;MISKMTKQWVSAAFLSVAIVTASHAAMQDDSSPGSGRIKRTYVPNLRQEGKSHRWLKRNLTVPRAETLEAATALPASMDLRSHFGDVDDQGSLGSCTAFASTAALEYMFKKQGTQTPEEFSRLFQYWNTRFYDQSTQQDVGGTIADAIKALCQYGVCSEEIWPYSDAKKLFKKKPSAEAYAAAKGFMNLDKGLSAINNQSANTIKSFLAKEYPVVFGMDVYDSFESDAVTTTGMVPMPNTKRERLLGGHALVLVGYDDAKTEGSNTGYFLVRNSWSDKWGLEGYCWIPYAYLTNTSLASDFWAITQVGSRTSQPPASNIASLVREAEGIEEQLGALFDTLIHQATDARSRLSVLTKSLRDLETAAANASRQ
;
A
#
# COMPACT_ATOMS: atom_id res chain seq x y z
N MET A 1 14.88 -0.38 31.50
CA MET A 1 14.07 -0.58 30.27
C MET A 1 13.27 0.67 29.90
N ILE A 2 12.54 1.29 30.82
CA ILE A 2 11.72 2.50 30.59
C ILE A 2 12.54 3.73 30.12
N SER A 3 13.77 3.90 30.62
CA SER A 3 14.70 4.99 30.22
C SER A 3 15.24 4.89 28.78
N LYS A 4 15.28 3.68 28.20
CA LYS A 4 15.67 3.49 26.78
C LYS A 4 14.51 3.78 25.83
N MET A 5 13.28 3.53 26.26
CA MET A 5 12.08 3.86 25.47
C MET A 5 11.87 5.37 25.42
N THR A 6 11.95 6.09 26.55
CA THR A 6 11.76 7.55 26.56
C THR A 6 12.77 8.32 25.70
N LYS A 7 14.01 7.86 25.58
CA LYS A 7 15.01 8.47 24.68
C LYS A 7 14.70 8.28 23.19
N GLN A 8 14.13 7.13 22.79
CA GLN A 8 13.73 6.89 21.38
C GLN A 8 12.52 7.72 20.96
N TRP A 9 11.59 7.99 21.88
CA TRP A 9 10.37 8.76 21.60
C TRP A 9 10.63 10.28 21.55
N VAL A 10 11.50 10.82 22.42
CA VAL A 10 11.86 12.25 22.38
C VAL A 10 12.64 12.59 21.10
N SER A 11 13.50 11.68 20.61
CA SER A 11 14.21 11.87 19.34
C SER A 11 13.28 11.86 18.11
N ALA A 12 12.16 11.12 18.15
CA ALA A 12 11.16 11.14 17.08
C ALA A 12 10.36 12.45 17.03
N ALA A 13 10.06 13.04 18.19
CA ALA A 13 9.36 14.31 18.28
C ALA A 13 10.19 15.50 17.74
N PHE A 14 11.51 15.51 17.96
CA PHE A 14 12.40 16.56 17.42
C PHE A 14 12.65 16.43 15.91
N LEU A 15 12.65 15.21 15.36
CA LEU A 15 12.79 14.99 13.92
C LEU A 15 11.54 15.46 13.14
N SER A 16 10.38 15.43 13.78
CA SER A 16 9.09 15.85 13.21
C SER A 16 9.02 17.36 12.96
N VAL A 17 9.73 18.16 13.75
CA VAL A 17 9.74 19.63 13.63
C VAL A 17 10.73 20.11 12.55
N ALA A 18 11.79 19.35 12.28
CA ALA A 18 12.80 19.71 11.28
C ALA A 18 12.39 19.39 9.82
N ILE A 19 11.44 18.48 9.60
CA ILE A 19 10.99 18.09 8.25
C ILE A 19 9.92 19.06 7.70
N VAL A 20 9.23 19.80 8.58
CA VAL A 20 8.17 20.76 8.21
C VAL A 20 8.71 21.99 7.45
N THR A 21 10.02 22.25 7.46
CA THR A 21 10.62 23.41 6.76
C THR A 21 11.29 23.09 5.43
N ALA A 22 11.29 21.83 4.95
CA ALA A 22 12.03 21.44 3.74
C ALA A 22 11.17 21.04 2.52
N SER A 23 9.84 21.16 2.57
CA SER A 23 8.94 20.76 1.46
C SER A 23 8.18 21.94 0.84
N HIS A 24 8.84 23.08 0.69
CA HIS A 24 8.37 24.23 -0.10
C HIS A 24 9.25 24.41 -1.35
N ALA A 25 9.16 23.49 -2.30
CA ALA A 25 9.49 23.75 -3.70
C ALA A 25 8.89 22.65 -4.59
N ALA A 26 8.27 23.07 -5.69
CA ALA A 26 7.70 22.26 -6.77
C ALA A 26 6.29 21.66 -6.54
N MET A 27 5.29 22.53 -6.43
CA MET A 27 3.99 22.26 -7.05
C MET A 27 3.56 23.53 -7.80
N GLN A 28 3.84 23.58 -9.10
CA GLN A 28 3.17 24.52 -10.00
C GLN A 28 1.78 23.95 -10.31
N ASP A 29 0.77 24.68 -9.88
CA ASP A 29 -0.63 24.49 -10.24
C ASP A 29 -0.81 25.02 -11.66
N ASP A 30 -0.97 24.12 -12.63
CA ASP A 30 -1.40 24.46 -13.99
C ASP A 30 -2.81 23.88 -14.17
N SER A 31 -3.80 24.76 -13.97
CA SER A 31 -5.21 24.52 -14.22
C SER A 31 -5.57 25.03 -15.61
N SER A 32 -5.26 24.23 -16.62
CA SER A 32 -5.77 24.42 -17.98
C SER A 32 -6.95 23.47 -18.24
N PRO A 33 -8.12 23.95 -18.72
CA PRO A 33 -9.30 23.12 -18.95
C PRO A 33 -9.20 22.44 -20.32
N GLY A 34 -9.02 21.11 -20.34
CA GLY A 34 -8.90 20.36 -21.60
C GLY A 34 -9.09 18.85 -21.48
N SER A 35 -10.12 18.33 -22.17
CA SER A 35 -10.53 16.93 -22.33
C SER A 35 -11.03 16.24 -21.05
N GLY A 36 -12.21 15.62 -21.11
CA GLY A 36 -12.86 14.94 -19.97
C GLY A 36 -12.16 13.65 -19.48
N ARG A 37 -10.83 13.57 -19.51
CA ARG A 37 -10.05 12.49 -18.91
C ARG A 37 -9.90 12.73 -17.42
N ILE A 38 -10.18 11.70 -16.62
CA ILE A 38 -9.94 11.73 -15.17
C ILE A 38 -8.44 11.93 -14.96
N LYS A 39 -8.06 13.02 -14.26
CA LYS A 39 -6.66 13.23 -13.85
C LYS A 39 -6.25 12.13 -12.88
N ARG A 40 -5.35 11.25 -13.32
CA ARG A 40 -4.85 10.12 -12.52
C ARG A 40 -3.76 10.58 -11.56
N THR A 41 -3.78 10.01 -10.36
CA THR A 41 -2.73 10.22 -9.36
C THR A 41 -1.79 9.01 -9.37
N TYR A 42 -0.54 9.24 -9.74
CA TYR A 42 0.51 8.23 -9.74
C TYR A 42 1.24 8.17 -8.40
N VAL A 43 1.71 6.98 -8.03
CA VAL A 43 2.42 6.76 -6.77
C VAL A 43 3.88 7.19 -6.92
N PRO A 44 4.36 8.19 -6.17
CA PRO A 44 5.78 8.49 -6.10
C PRO A 44 6.50 7.32 -5.41
N ASN A 45 7.68 6.94 -5.91
CA ASN A 45 8.57 6.00 -5.22
C ASN A 45 8.01 4.58 -4.98
N LEU A 46 7.08 4.10 -5.82
CA LEU A 46 6.49 2.74 -5.71
C LEU A 46 7.54 1.62 -5.58
N ARG A 47 8.76 1.85 -6.08
CA ARG A 47 9.88 0.89 -6.12
C ARG A 47 10.82 0.93 -4.91
N GLN A 48 10.61 1.82 -3.93
CA GLN A 48 11.56 1.97 -2.82
C GLN A 48 11.45 0.82 -1.80
N GLU A 49 12.55 0.10 -1.60
CA GLU A 49 12.65 -0.87 -0.50
C GLU A 49 12.52 -0.18 0.86
N GLY A 50 11.50 -0.56 1.62
CA GLY A 50 11.12 0.09 2.87
C GLY A 50 11.26 -0.76 4.13
N LYS A 51 10.82 -0.21 5.26
CA LYS A 51 10.71 -0.95 6.54
C LYS A 51 9.80 -2.17 6.40
N SER A 52 8.74 -2.07 5.60
CA SER A 52 7.77 -3.15 5.39
C SER A 52 8.36 -4.30 4.58
N HIS A 53 9.23 -4.04 3.60
CA HIS A 53 9.98 -5.09 2.90
C HIS A 53 10.82 -5.93 3.89
N ARG A 54 11.52 -5.28 4.82
CA ARG A 54 12.30 -6.01 5.86
C ARG A 54 11.43 -6.78 6.83
N TRP A 55 10.25 -6.25 7.17
CA TRP A 55 9.29 -6.96 8.00
C TRP A 55 8.76 -8.20 7.29
N LEU A 56 8.35 -8.04 6.03
CA LEU A 56 7.86 -9.12 5.18
C LEU A 56 8.93 -10.20 4.97
N LYS A 57 10.15 -9.85 4.55
CA LYS A 57 11.27 -10.80 4.37
C LYS A 57 11.55 -11.65 5.63
N ARG A 58 11.25 -11.16 6.83
CA ARG A 58 11.41 -11.92 8.10
C ARG A 58 10.24 -12.84 8.43
N ASN A 59 9.04 -12.53 7.95
CA ASN A 59 7.81 -13.25 8.30
C ASN A 59 7.29 -14.15 7.16
N LEU A 60 7.85 -14.03 5.96
CA LEU A 60 7.45 -14.81 4.80
C LEU A 60 8.18 -16.14 4.72
N THR A 61 7.42 -17.16 4.31
CA THR A 61 8.01 -18.38 3.75
C THR A 61 8.08 -18.19 2.24
N VAL A 62 9.18 -17.63 1.74
CA VAL A 62 9.41 -17.55 0.29
C VAL A 62 9.56 -18.99 -0.22
N PRO A 63 8.66 -19.50 -1.08
CA PRO A 63 8.91 -20.76 -1.76
C PRO A 63 10.23 -20.60 -2.52
N ARG A 64 11.19 -21.50 -2.34
CA ARG A 64 12.44 -21.42 -3.11
C ARG A 64 12.07 -21.43 -4.60
N ALA A 65 12.59 -20.48 -5.37
CA ALA A 65 12.33 -20.39 -6.82
C ALA A 65 12.64 -21.73 -7.53
N GLU A 66 13.65 -22.46 -7.02
CA GLU A 66 14.06 -23.80 -7.43
C GLU A 66 12.94 -24.86 -7.34
N THR A 67 11.96 -24.69 -6.45
CA THR A 67 10.81 -25.60 -6.31
C THR A 67 9.63 -25.25 -7.22
N LEU A 68 9.67 -24.07 -7.86
CA LEU A 68 8.64 -23.56 -8.77
C LEU A 68 9.00 -23.77 -10.24
N GLU A 69 10.27 -23.57 -10.61
CA GLU A 69 10.76 -23.82 -11.99
C GLU A 69 10.88 -25.31 -12.33
N ALA A 70 10.94 -26.20 -11.33
CA ALA A 70 11.02 -27.64 -11.53
C ALA A 70 9.70 -28.29 -12.01
N ALA A 71 8.60 -27.54 -12.08
CA ALA A 71 7.36 -28.04 -12.66
C ALA A 71 7.41 -27.93 -14.20
N THR A 72 7.31 -29.09 -14.87
CA THR A 72 6.76 -29.35 -16.22
C THR A 72 6.49 -28.15 -17.13
N ALA A 73 6.92 -28.25 -18.39
CA ALA A 73 6.68 -27.31 -19.50
C ALA A 73 5.45 -26.40 -19.27
N LEU A 74 5.73 -25.12 -19.01
CA LEU A 74 4.69 -24.11 -18.80
C LEU A 74 3.77 -24.08 -20.03
N PRO A 75 2.44 -23.96 -19.86
CA PRO A 75 1.54 -23.79 -20.99
C PRO A 75 1.96 -22.56 -21.81
N ALA A 76 1.73 -22.56 -23.12
CA ALA A 76 2.12 -21.43 -23.98
C ALA A 76 1.29 -20.16 -23.70
N SER A 77 0.13 -20.31 -23.08
CA SER A 77 -0.76 -19.21 -22.70
C SER A 77 -1.57 -19.57 -21.46
N MET A 78 -1.92 -18.55 -20.67
CA MET A 78 -2.83 -18.64 -19.53
C MET A 78 -3.74 -17.41 -19.51
N ASP A 79 -5.00 -17.59 -19.10
CA ASP A 79 -5.95 -16.49 -18.90
C ASP A 79 -6.82 -16.78 -17.67
N LEU A 80 -6.67 -15.98 -16.62
CA LEU A 80 -7.37 -16.12 -15.35
C LEU A 80 -8.58 -15.17 -15.25
N ARG A 81 -8.91 -14.39 -16.29
CA ARG A 81 -9.96 -13.35 -16.26
C ARG A 81 -11.32 -13.86 -15.82
N SER A 82 -11.69 -15.07 -16.23
CA SER A 82 -12.99 -15.70 -15.90
C SER A 82 -13.25 -15.85 -14.40
N HIS A 83 -12.21 -15.80 -13.58
CA HIS A 83 -12.32 -15.90 -12.12
C HIS A 83 -12.35 -14.53 -11.44
N PHE A 84 -12.00 -13.44 -12.12
CA PHE A 84 -12.16 -12.09 -11.59
C PHE A 84 -13.62 -11.60 -11.72
N GLY A 85 -14.00 -10.64 -10.88
CA GLY A 85 -15.23 -9.86 -11.06
C GLY A 85 -15.04 -8.71 -12.05
N ASP A 86 -16.02 -7.82 -12.12
CA ASP A 86 -15.99 -6.60 -12.95
C ASP A 86 -14.77 -5.73 -12.62
N VAL A 87 -14.24 -4.99 -13.60
CA VAL A 87 -13.06 -4.14 -13.40
C VAL A 87 -13.44 -2.85 -12.66
N ASP A 88 -12.83 -2.65 -11.51
CA ASP A 88 -13.08 -1.48 -10.67
C ASP A 88 -12.48 -0.18 -11.24
N ASP A 89 -12.92 0.97 -10.72
CA ASP A 89 -12.34 2.29 -11.01
C ASP A 89 -11.84 2.99 -9.74
N GLN A 90 -10.51 3.18 -9.65
CA GLN A 90 -9.88 3.97 -8.57
C GLN A 90 -10.12 5.48 -8.71
N GLY A 91 -10.74 5.93 -9.80
CA GLY A 91 -11.00 7.35 -10.05
C GLY A 91 -9.72 8.19 -9.97
N SER A 92 -9.77 9.23 -9.15
CA SER A 92 -8.71 10.24 -9.01
C SER A 92 -7.70 9.98 -7.89
N LEU A 93 -7.90 8.97 -7.03
CA LEU A 93 -6.98 8.68 -5.92
C LEU A 93 -5.76 7.87 -6.36
N GLY A 94 -4.65 8.06 -5.66
CA GLY A 94 -3.43 7.25 -5.79
C GLY A 94 -3.54 5.84 -5.18
N SER A 95 -4.74 5.25 -5.17
CA SER A 95 -5.05 4.03 -4.41
C SER A 95 -4.73 2.72 -5.14
N CYS A 96 -3.96 2.72 -6.23
CA CYS A 96 -3.74 1.54 -7.07
C CYS A 96 -3.22 0.29 -6.34
N THR A 97 -2.35 0.46 -5.32
CA THR A 97 -1.88 -0.69 -4.52
C THR A 97 -3.00 -1.32 -3.69
N ALA A 98 -3.98 -0.55 -3.23
CA ALA A 98 -5.16 -1.09 -2.56
C ALA A 98 -6.00 -1.91 -3.54
N PHE A 99 -6.30 -1.37 -4.72
CA PHE A 99 -7.06 -2.07 -5.77
C PHE A 99 -6.38 -3.36 -6.24
N ALA A 100 -5.07 -3.29 -6.53
CA ALA A 100 -4.34 -4.46 -7.01
C ALA A 100 -4.25 -5.55 -5.93
N SER A 101 -3.99 -5.18 -4.67
CA SER A 101 -3.90 -6.14 -3.57
C SER A 101 -5.24 -6.76 -3.18
N THR A 102 -6.34 -5.99 -3.17
CA THR A 102 -7.67 -6.56 -2.89
C THR A 102 -8.18 -7.43 -4.04
N ALA A 103 -7.97 -7.04 -5.30
CA ALA A 103 -8.38 -7.87 -6.45
C ALA A 103 -7.69 -9.24 -6.46
N ALA A 104 -6.39 -9.29 -6.16
CA ALA A 104 -5.67 -10.56 -6.02
C ALA A 104 -6.18 -11.39 -4.82
N LEU A 105 -6.56 -10.73 -3.72
CA LEU A 105 -7.10 -11.39 -2.54
C LEU A 105 -8.49 -12.00 -2.81
N GLU A 106 -9.40 -11.23 -3.41
CA GLU A 106 -10.76 -11.65 -3.81
C GLU A 106 -10.70 -12.87 -4.72
N TYR A 107 -9.84 -12.80 -5.74
CA TYR A 107 -9.57 -13.93 -6.62
C TYR A 107 -9.19 -15.19 -5.82
N MET A 108 -8.27 -15.06 -4.87
CA MET A 108 -7.76 -16.21 -4.12
C MET A 108 -8.81 -16.82 -3.20
N PHE A 109 -9.68 -16.01 -2.61
CA PHE A 109 -10.83 -16.50 -1.85
C PHE A 109 -11.83 -17.25 -2.73
N LYS A 110 -12.16 -16.69 -3.90
CA LYS A 110 -13.05 -17.34 -4.88
C LYS A 110 -12.47 -18.65 -5.40
N LYS A 111 -11.18 -18.69 -5.74
CA LYS A 111 -10.46 -19.89 -6.16
C LYS A 111 -10.49 -21.00 -5.10
N GLN A 112 -10.35 -20.63 -3.83
CA GLN A 112 -10.36 -21.61 -2.72
C GLN A 112 -11.77 -22.01 -2.28
N GLY A 113 -12.83 -21.44 -2.87
CA GLY A 113 -14.21 -21.68 -2.44
C GLY A 113 -14.49 -21.24 -1.00
N THR A 114 -13.70 -20.29 -0.48
CA THR A 114 -13.88 -19.76 0.88
C THR A 114 -14.89 -18.63 0.84
N GLN A 115 -15.82 -18.61 1.80
CA GLN A 115 -16.84 -17.56 1.88
C GLN A 115 -16.21 -16.19 2.17
N THR A 116 -16.43 -15.24 1.28
CA THR A 116 -16.07 -13.82 1.45
C THR A 116 -17.23 -12.90 1.18
N PRO A 117 -17.13 -11.62 1.59
CA PRO A 117 -17.86 -10.57 0.90
C PRO A 117 -17.53 -10.58 -0.59
N GLU A 118 -18.45 -10.07 -1.40
CA GLU A 118 -18.28 -9.95 -2.85
C GLU A 118 -17.10 -9.02 -3.18
N GLU A 119 -16.87 -7.99 -2.35
CA GLU A 119 -15.81 -7.00 -2.53
C GLU A 119 -15.18 -6.55 -1.21
N PHE A 120 -13.85 -6.39 -1.19
CA PHE A 120 -13.08 -5.88 -0.05
C PHE A 120 -12.84 -4.37 -0.16
N SER A 121 -12.90 -3.67 0.98
CA SER A 121 -12.80 -2.22 1.04
C SER A 121 -11.46 -1.67 0.55
N ARG A 122 -11.47 -0.97 -0.59
CA ARG A 122 -10.28 -0.31 -1.14
C ARG A 122 -9.86 0.89 -0.29
N LEU A 123 -10.79 1.64 0.28
CA LEU A 123 -10.44 2.78 1.17
C LEU A 123 -9.88 2.33 2.52
N PHE A 124 -10.40 1.24 3.10
CA PHE A 124 -9.84 0.67 4.33
C PHE A 124 -8.41 0.23 4.08
N GLN A 125 -8.19 -0.52 3.00
CA GLN A 125 -6.87 -0.98 2.61
C GLN A 125 -5.94 0.21 2.34
N TYR A 126 -6.39 1.22 1.58
CA TYR A 126 -5.58 2.38 1.24
C TYR A 126 -5.20 3.26 2.45
N TRP A 127 -6.09 3.37 3.44
CA TRP A 127 -5.77 4.03 4.71
C TRP A 127 -4.66 3.29 5.47
N ASN A 128 -4.79 1.97 5.62
CA ASN A 128 -3.83 1.16 6.38
C ASN A 128 -2.47 1.04 5.68
N THR A 129 -2.43 1.05 4.34
CA THR A 129 -1.17 1.16 3.57
C THR A 129 -0.40 2.42 3.96
N ARG A 130 -1.06 3.59 3.93
CA ARG A 130 -0.46 4.91 4.25
C ARG A 130 -0.23 5.16 5.74
N PHE A 131 -0.71 4.26 6.59
CA PHE A 131 -0.38 4.31 8.00
C PHE A 131 1.11 4.03 8.23
N TYR A 132 1.74 3.17 7.42
CA TYR A 132 3.14 2.76 7.61
C TYR A 132 4.17 3.83 7.25
N ASP A 133 3.85 4.71 6.30
CA ASP A 133 4.70 5.83 5.88
C ASP A 133 4.25 7.18 6.48
N GLN A 134 3.25 7.16 7.37
CA GLN A 134 2.69 8.33 8.06
C GLN A 134 2.09 9.37 7.11
N SER A 135 1.58 8.93 5.95
CA SER A 135 1.06 9.80 4.90
C SER A 135 -0.47 9.83 4.81
N THR A 136 -1.19 9.35 5.83
CA THR A 136 -2.67 9.20 5.81
C THR A 136 -3.45 10.49 5.51
N GLN A 137 -2.83 11.66 5.66
CA GLN A 137 -3.41 12.97 5.34
C GLN A 137 -3.16 13.46 3.91
N GLN A 138 -2.39 12.72 3.12
CA GLN A 138 -1.95 13.05 1.77
C GLN A 138 -2.27 11.90 0.79
N ASP A 139 -2.64 12.24 -0.44
CA ASP A 139 -2.89 11.28 -1.51
C ASP A 139 -1.59 11.01 -2.28
N VAL A 140 -0.68 10.26 -1.65
CA VAL A 140 0.68 9.99 -2.18
C VAL A 140 0.88 8.54 -2.57
N GLY A 141 -0.21 7.78 -2.67
CA GLY A 141 -0.14 6.34 -2.88
C GLY A 141 0.44 5.58 -1.69
N GLY A 142 1.14 4.48 -1.98
CA GLY A 142 1.82 3.64 -0.99
C GLY A 142 2.48 2.45 -1.68
N THR A 143 3.48 1.83 -1.06
CA THR A 143 4.19 0.69 -1.67
C THR A 143 3.34 -0.59 -1.65
N ILE A 144 3.61 -1.53 -2.57
CA ILE A 144 2.90 -2.83 -2.56
C ILE A 144 3.28 -3.60 -1.29
N ALA A 145 4.55 -3.54 -0.87
CA ALA A 145 4.97 -4.09 0.42
C ALA A 145 4.19 -3.52 1.63
N ASP A 146 3.87 -2.22 1.67
CA ASP A 146 3.03 -1.66 2.73
C ASP A 146 1.59 -2.17 2.65
N ALA A 147 1.04 -2.30 1.44
CA ALA A 147 -0.30 -2.84 1.22
C ALA A 147 -0.41 -4.30 1.64
N ILE A 148 0.54 -5.15 1.24
CA ILE A 148 0.59 -6.57 1.65
C ILE A 148 0.76 -6.69 3.16
N LYS A 149 1.62 -5.87 3.76
CA LYS A 149 1.78 -5.84 5.21
C LYS A 149 0.51 -5.39 5.93
N ALA A 150 -0.22 -4.42 5.39
CA ALA A 150 -1.51 -3.98 5.94
C ALA A 150 -2.52 -5.13 5.95
N LEU A 151 -2.61 -5.93 4.87
CA LEU A 151 -3.45 -7.12 4.83
C LEU A 151 -3.04 -8.15 5.90
N CYS A 152 -1.74 -8.40 6.08
CA CYS A 152 -1.26 -9.30 7.13
C CYS A 152 -1.62 -8.82 8.55
N GLN A 153 -1.52 -7.52 8.81
CA GLN A 153 -1.64 -6.97 10.16
C GLN A 153 -3.06 -6.61 10.56
N TYR A 154 -3.89 -6.18 9.60
CA TYR A 154 -5.22 -5.65 9.87
C TYR A 154 -6.32 -6.44 9.16
N GLY A 155 -5.99 -7.28 8.19
CA GLY A 155 -6.96 -7.85 7.27
C GLY A 155 -7.59 -6.76 6.40
N VAL A 156 -8.80 -7.01 5.91
CA VAL A 156 -9.59 -6.01 5.18
C VAL A 156 -11.09 -6.30 5.38
N CYS A 157 -11.91 -5.27 5.57
CA CYS A 157 -13.36 -5.41 5.68
C CYS A 157 -14.03 -5.38 4.30
N SER A 158 -15.34 -5.62 4.21
CA SER A 158 -16.06 -5.49 2.94
C SER A 158 -16.22 -4.03 2.52
N GLU A 159 -16.39 -3.79 1.22
CA GLU A 159 -16.71 -2.46 0.68
C GLU A 159 -18.05 -1.94 1.25
N GLU A 160 -18.99 -2.83 1.61
CA GLU A 160 -20.24 -2.45 2.30
C GLU A 160 -20.00 -1.76 3.65
N ILE A 161 -19.01 -2.23 4.43
CA ILE A 161 -18.70 -1.69 5.76
C ILE A 161 -17.90 -0.39 5.66
N TRP A 162 -17.02 -0.29 4.68
CA TRP A 162 -16.22 0.91 4.45
C TRP A 162 -16.17 1.28 2.96
N PRO A 163 -17.21 1.97 2.44
CA PRO A 163 -17.39 2.16 1.01
C PRO A 163 -16.34 3.03 0.33
N TYR A 164 -16.01 2.67 -0.90
CA TYR A 164 -15.11 3.42 -1.74
C TYR A 164 -15.72 4.74 -2.18
N SER A 165 -14.90 5.78 -2.17
CA SER A 165 -15.17 7.03 -2.86
C SER A 165 -13.85 7.74 -3.11
N ASP A 166 -13.65 8.20 -4.33
CA ASP A 166 -12.47 8.97 -4.71
C ASP A 166 -12.56 10.45 -4.29
N ALA A 167 -13.59 10.82 -3.53
CA ALA A 167 -13.70 12.15 -2.96
C ALA A 167 -12.52 12.42 -2.01
N LYS A 168 -11.74 13.46 -2.33
CA LYS A 168 -10.45 13.84 -1.69
C LYS A 168 -10.42 13.97 -0.16
N LYS A 169 -11.56 13.93 0.54
CA LYS A 169 -11.62 13.99 2.00
C LYS A 169 -11.81 12.61 2.64
N LEU A 170 -12.40 11.65 1.93
CA LEU A 170 -12.78 10.36 2.51
C LEU A 170 -11.59 9.45 2.74
N PHE A 171 -10.58 9.52 1.85
CA PHE A 171 -9.32 8.79 2.06
C PHE A 171 -8.60 9.20 3.36
N LYS A 172 -8.87 10.39 3.92
CA LYS A 172 -8.23 10.92 5.13
C LYS A 172 -8.91 10.46 6.42
N LYS A 173 -10.05 9.78 6.31
CA LYS A 173 -10.83 9.33 7.45
C LYS A 173 -10.28 8.00 7.94
N LYS A 174 -9.91 7.94 9.22
CA LYS A 174 -9.58 6.67 9.89
C LYS A 174 -10.80 5.74 9.83
N PRO A 175 -10.63 4.47 9.42
CA PRO A 175 -11.68 3.48 9.50
C PRO A 175 -12.23 3.34 10.92
N SER A 176 -13.53 3.08 11.02
CA SER A 176 -14.19 2.86 12.30
C SER A 176 -13.66 1.61 13.00
N ALA A 177 -13.83 1.53 14.32
CA ALA A 177 -13.49 0.32 15.06
C ALA A 177 -14.31 -0.89 14.60
N GLU A 178 -15.54 -0.69 14.13
CA GLU A 178 -16.35 -1.71 13.45
C GLU A 178 -15.67 -2.25 12.19
N ALA A 179 -15.17 -1.36 11.32
CA ALA A 179 -14.43 -1.77 10.12
C ALA A 179 -13.19 -2.60 10.47
N TYR A 180 -12.42 -2.17 11.48
CA TYR A 180 -11.27 -2.95 11.97
C TYR A 180 -11.68 -4.30 12.57
N ALA A 181 -12.79 -4.36 13.31
CA ALA A 181 -13.27 -5.61 13.88
C ALA A 181 -13.75 -6.59 12.79
N ALA A 182 -14.42 -6.10 11.75
CA ALA A 182 -14.82 -6.89 10.60
C ALA A 182 -13.60 -7.41 9.81
N ALA A 183 -12.58 -6.57 9.64
CA ALA A 183 -11.36 -6.91 8.91
C ALA A 183 -10.58 -8.08 9.54
N LYS A 184 -10.66 -8.25 10.87
CA LYS A 184 -10.01 -9.37 11.58
C LYS A 184 -10.43 -10.76 11.07
N GLY A 185 -11.65 -10.90 10.55
CA GLY A 185 -12.14 -12.15 9.98
C GLY A 185 -11.44 -12.57 8.67
N PHE A 186 -10.69 -11.65 8.06
CA PHE A 186 -9.95 -11.82 6.81
C PHE A 186 -8.41 -11.70 7.01
N MET A 187 -7.94 -11.69 8.27
CA MET A 187 -6.53 -11.87 8.59
C MET A 187 -6.17 -13.35 8.38
N ASN A 188 -5.06 -13.64 7.68
CA ASN A 188 -4.26 -14.89 7.71
C ASN A 188 -3.53 -15.11 6.36
N LEU A 189 -2.70 -14.17 5.94
CA LEU A 189 -1.87 -14.31 4.72
C LEU A 189 -0.45 -14.79 5.01
N ASP A 190 -0.06 -14.89 6.28
CA ASP A 190 1.34 -15.01 6.71
C ASP A 190 2.06 -16.26 6.15
N LYS A 191 1.30 -17.32 5.83
CA LYS A 191 1.82 -18.56 5.20
C LYS A 191 1.45 -18.70 3.72
N GLY A 192 0.66 -17.77 3.19
CA GLY A 192 0.10 -17.78 1.84
C GLY A 192 0.58 -16.61 0.99
N LEU A 193 1.81 -16.15 1.21
CA LEU A 193 2.41 -15.03 0.48
C LEU A 193 3.77 -15.41 -0.07
N SER A 194 4.05 -14.95 -1.29
CA SER A 194 5.33 -15.13 -1.95
C SER A 194 5.81 -13.83 -2.58
N ALA A 195 7.02 -13.40 -2.24
CA ALA A 195 7.76 -12.39 -2.98
C ALA A 195 8.45 -13.05 -4.18
N ILE A 196 8.31 -12.45 -5.37
CA ILE A 196 8.94 -12.95 -6.60
C ILE A 196 10.23 -12.15 -6.82
N ASN A 197 11.34 -12.66 -6.27
CA ASN A 197 12.63 -11.97 -6.34
C ASN A 197 13.34 -12.14 -7.70
N ASN A 198 13.04 -13.22 -8.43
CA ASN A 198 13.53 -13.43 -9.80
C ASN A 198 12.42 -13.03 -10.79
N GLN A 199 12.46 -11.80 -11.30
CA GLN A 199 11.45 -11.28 -12.23
C GLN A 199 11.66 -11.76 -13.68
N SER A 200 12.13 -12.99 -13.89
CA SER A 200 12.14 -13.60 -15.21
C SER A 200 10.70 -13.91 -15.67
N ALA A 201 10.48 -13.91 -16.98
CA ALA A 201 9.17 -14.27 -17.52
C ALA A 201 8.74 -15.67 -17.07
N ASN A 202 9.65 -16.65 -17.08
CA ASN A 202 9.35 -18.02 -16.66
C ASN A 202 8.96 -18.11 -15.18
N THR A 203 9.64 -17.36 -14.30
CA THR A 203 9.28 -17.30 -12.89
C THR A 203 7.84 -16.80 -12.73
N ILE A 204 7.52 -15.66 -13.34
CA ILE A 204 6.18 -15.05 -13.25
C ILE A 204 5.13 -16.00 -13.84
N LYS A 205 5.40 -16.58 -15.01
CA LYS A 205 4.53 -17.59 -15.65
C LYS A 205 4.30 -18.81 -14.77
N SER A 206 5.28 -19.24 -13.96
CA SER A 206 5.11 -20.37 -13.02
C SER A 206 4.09 -20.09 -11.91
N PHE A 207 3.95 -18.83 -11.46
CA PHE A 207 2.89 -18.44 -10.53
C PHE A 207 1.53 -18.44 -11.23
N LEU A 208 1.45 -17.86 -12.43
CA LEU A 208 0.22 -17.82 -13.22
C LEU A 208 -0.25 -19.22 -13.65
N ALA A 209 0.66 -20.13 -13.98
CA ALA A 209 0.36 -21.53 -14.30
C ALA A 209 -0.18 -22.32 -13.09
N LYS A 210 0.12 -21.86 -11.87
CA LYS A 210 -0.51 -22.34 -10.63
C LYS A 210 -1.76 -21.55 -10.27
N GLU A 211 -2.25 -20.72 -11.19
CA GLU A 211 -3.39 -19.83 -11.03
C GLU A 211 -3.24 -18.90 -9.82
N TYR A 212 -2.04 -18.36 -9.61
CA TYR A 212 -1.76 -17.33 -8.61
C TYR A 212 -1.54 -15.99 -9.34
N PRO A 213 -2.51 -15.07 -9.31
CA PRO A 213 -2.31 -13.72 -9.83
C PRO A 213 -1.16 -13.03 -9.12
N VAL A 214 -0.45 -12.18 -9.84
CA VAL A 214 0.74 -11.50 -9.33
C VAL A 214 0.51 -9.99 -9.31
N VAL A 215 0.49 -9.40 -8.12
CA VAL A 215 0.51 -7.95 -7.92
C VAL A 215 1.92 -7.46 -8.21
N PHE A 216 2.05 -6.37 -8.95
CA PHE A 216 3.36 -5.81 -9.29
C PHE A 216 3.29 -4.29 -9.47
N GLY A 217 4.43 -3.63 -9.37
CA GLY A 217 4.59 -2.22 -9.65
C GLY A 217 5.36 -1.98 -10.94
N MET A 218 4.97 -0.95 -11.69
CA MET A 218 5.68 -0.50 -12.89
C MET A 218 5.74 1.02 -12.97
N ASP A 219 6.78 1.52 -13.63
CA ASP A 219 6.85 2.89 -14.11
C ASP A 219 5.89 3.05 -15.29
N VAL A 220 5.10 4.12 -15.29
CA VAL A 220 4.16 4.47 -16.35
C VAL A 220 4.66 5.70 -17.09
N TYR A 221 4.71 5.60 -18.42
CA TYR A 221 5.12 6.68 -19.32
C TYR A 221 3.94 7.19 -20.17
N ASP A 222 4.11 8.32 -20.85
CA ASP A 222 3.06 8.93 -21.68
C ASP A 222 2.38 7.94 -22.64
N SER A 223 3.12 7.01 -23.25
CA SER A 223 2.57 6.02 -24.18
C SER A 223 1.53 5.08 -23.55
N PHE A 224 1.58 4.84 -22.25
CA PHE A 224 0.60 4.01 -21.53
C PHE A 224 -0.78 4.69 -21.46
N GLU A 225 -0.82 6.03 -21.42
CA GLU A 225 -2.07 6.81 -21.46
C GLU A 225 -2.47 7.23 -22.88
N SER A 226 -1.78 6.73 -23.90
CA SER A 226 -2.11 7.06 -25.29
C SER A 226 -3.48 6.52 -25.70
N ASP A 227 -4.13 7.20 -26.64
CA ASP A 227 -5.45 6.84 -27.17
C ASP A 227 -5.47 5.42 -27.77
N ALA A 228 -4.33 4.99 -28.32
CA ALA A 228 -4.16 3.63 -28.80
C ALA A 228 -4.25 2.61 -27.64
N VAL A 229 -3.55 2.84 -26.53
CA VAL A 229 -3.61 1.96 -25.35
C VAL A 229 -4.99 2.01 -24.70
N THR A 230 -5.59 3.19 -24.54
CA THR A 230 -6.91 3.32 -23.92
C THR A 230 -8.03 2.67 -24.74
N THR A 231 -7.82 2.45 -26.04
CA THR A 231 -8.79 1.77 -26.92
C THR A 231 -8.50 0.28 -27.08
N THR A 232 -7.23 -0.13 -27.12
CA THR A 232 -6.85 -1.50 -27.50
C THR A 232 -6.35 -2.34 -26.32
N GLY A 233 -5.90 -1.69 -25.24
CA GLY A 233 -5.16 -2.32 -24.17
C GLY A 233 -3.76 -2.82 -24.57
N MET A 234 -3.25 -2.54 -25.78
CA MET A 234 -1.93 -2.99 -26.21
C MET A 234 -0.84 -1.99 -25.79
N VAL A 235 -0.13 -2.28 -24.70
CA VAL A 235 0.90 -1.37 -24.14
C VAL A 235 2.21 -1.52 -24.93
N PRO A 236 2.79 -0.44 -25.46
CA PRO A 236 4.10 -0.49 -26.11
C PRO A 236 5.25 -0.50 -25.09
N MET A 237 6.45 -0.85 -25.54
CA MET A 237 7.66 -0.56 -24.78
C MET A 237 7.89 0.96 -24.70
N PRO A 238 8.19 1.53 -23.51
CA PRO A 238 8.38 2.96 -23.37
C PRO A 238 9.75 3.36 -23.94
N ASN A 239 9.79 4.47 -24.66
CA ASN A 239 11.01 5.15 -25.03
C ASN A 239 11.47 6.06 -23.89
N THR A 240 12.18 5.48 -22.92
CA THR A 240 12.64 6.17 -21.69
C THR A 240 13.54 7.39 -21.92
N LYS A 241 14.04 7.59 -23.15
CA LYS A 241 14.85 8.76 -23.52
C LYS A 241 14.01 9.92 -24.07
N ARG A 242 12.76 9.68 -24.47
CA ARG A 242 11.90 10.65 -25.17
C ARG A 242 10.56 10.86 -24.48
N GLU A 243 10.08 9.85 -23.76
CA GLU A 243 8.82 9.93 -23.04
C GLU A 243 9.03 10.45 -21.62
N ARG A 244 8.04 11.18 -21.11
CA ARG A 244 8.01 11.58 -19.72
C ARG A 244 7.53 10.41 -18.86
N LEU A 245 8.20 10.19 -17.74
CA LEU A 245 7.72 9.34 -16.68
C LEU A 245 6.56 10.04 -15.97
N LEU A 246 5.38 9.42 -15.95
CA LEU A 246 4.19 9.90 -15.25
C LEU A 246 4.24 9.54 -13.75
N GLY A 247 4.76 8.36 -13.44
CA GLY A 247 5.02 7.89 -12.07
C GLY A 247 4.86 6.38 -11.94
N GLY A 248 4.67 5.88 -10.72
CA GLY A 248 4.46 4.46 -10.45
C GLY A 248 2.98 4.07 -10.46
N HIS A 249 2.67 2.88 -11.00
CA HIS A 249 1.35 2.28 -10.94
C HIS A 249 1.43 0.80 -10.56
N ALA A 250 0.44 0.32 -9.81
CA ALA A 250 0.37 -1.07 -9.36
C ALA A 250 -0.82 -1.77 -10.02
N LEU A 251 -0.58 -2.95 -10.58
CA LEU A 251 -1.57 -3.72 -11.34
C LEU A 251 -1.47 -5.22 -10.97
N VAL A 252 -2.34 -6.03 -11.56
CA VAL A 252 -2.37 -7.49 -11.33
C VAL A 252 -2.13 -8.24 -12.63
N LEU A 253 -1.12 -9.10 -12.68
CA LEU A 253 -0.92 -10.08 -13.74
C LEU A 253 -1.95 -11.20 -13.58
N VAL A 254 -2.69 -11.46 -14.64
CA VAL A 254 -3.80 -12.44 -14.64
C VAL A 254 -3.65 -13.45 -15.79
N GLY A 255 -2.56 -13.42 -16.54
CA GLY A 255 -2.36 -14.32 -17.66
C GLY A 255 -1.15 -13.95 -18.48
N TYR A 256 -0.94 -14.70 -19.54
CA TYR A 256 0.12 -14.48 -20.51
C TYR A 256 -0.14 -15.22 -21.82
N ASP A 257 0.55 -14.83 -22.88
CA ASP A 257 0.54 -15.49 -24.18
C ASP A 257 1.93 -15.36 -24.82
N ASP A 258 2.63 -16.49 -24.95
CA ASP A 258 3.98 -16.57 -25.53
C ASP A 258 3.97 -16.30 -27.05
N ALA A 259 2.85 -16.51 -27.74
CA ALA A 259 2.71 -16.31 -29.19
C ALA A 259 2.22 -14.91 -29.55
N LYS A 260 1.75 -14.12 -28.59
CA LYS A 260 1.26 -12.77 -28.83
C LYS A 260 2.40 -11.85 -29.30
N THR A 261 2.15 -11.08 -30.35
CA THR A 261 3.13 -10.17 -30.95
C THR A 261 2.51 -8.81 -31.25
N GLU A 262 3.29 -7.74 -31.09
CA GLU A 262 2.98 -6.38 -31.56
C GLU A 262 4.31 -5.68 -31.87
N GLY A 263 4.46 -5.22 -33.13
CA GLY A 263 5.73 -4.70 -33.61
C GLY A 263 6.86 -5.73 -33.50
N SER A 264 7.97 -5.37 -32.84
CA SER A 264 9.14 -6.24 -32.64
C SER A 264 9.10 -7.06 -31.34
N ASN A 265 8.04 -6.94 -30.54
CA ASN A 265 7.93 -7.63 -29.27
C ASN A 265 7.12 -8.93 -29.43
N THR A 266 7.55 -9.98 -28.74
CA THR A 266 6.89 -11.28 -28.70
C THR A 266 6.78 -11.73 -27.26
N GLY A 267 5.64 -12.28 -26.88
CA GLY A 267 5.32 -12.66 -25.52
C GLY A 267 4.78 -11.48 -24.71
N TYR A 268 3.55 -11.64 -24.22
CA TYR A 268 2.85 -10.59 -23.48
C TYR A 268 2.21 -11.15 -22.21
N PHE A 269 2.27 -10.36 -21.15
CA PHE A 269 1.46 -10.58 -19.96
C PHE A 269 0.11 -9.92 -20.11
N LEU A 270 -0.94 -10.63 -19.70
CA LEU A 270 -2.27 -10.08 -19.52
C LEU A 270 -2.39 -9.48 -18.13
N VAL A 271 -2.79 -8.23 -18.07
CA VAL A 271 -2.78 -7.41 -16.85
C VAL A 271 -4.17 -6.82 -16.62
N ARG A 272 -4.67 -6.96 -15.40
CA ARG A 272 -5.87 -6.28 -14.92
C ARG A 272 -5.50 -4.91 -14.37
N ASN A 273 -6.16 -3.87 -14.89
CA ASN A 273 -6.04 -2.50 -14.39
C ASN A 273 -7.19 -2.19 -13.41
N SER A 274 -7.21 -0.97 -12.87
CA SER A 274 -8.23 -0.46 -11.93
C SER A 274 -8.81 0.87 -12.39
N TRP A 275 -9.03 1.03 -13.70
CA TRP A 275 -9.48 2.26 -14.37
C TRP A 275 -10.80 2.06 -15.13
N SER A 276 -11.72 1.27 -14.57
CA SER A 276 -12.98 0.81 -15.18
C SER A 276 -12.82 -0.13 -16.38
N ASP A 277 -13.91 -0.79 -16.72
CA ASP A 277 -14.08 -1.61 -17.93
C ASP A 277 -14.01 -0.80 -19.25
N LYS A 278 -14.14 0.52 -19.20
CA LYS A 278 -14.08 1.39 -20.39
C LYS A 278 -12.66 1.69 -20.86
N TRP A 279 -11.65 1.30 -20.09
CA TRP A 279 -10.25 1.56 -20.43
C TRP A 279 -9.58 0.32 -21.01
N GLY A 280 -8.85 0.48 -22.11
CA GLY A 280 -8.05 -0.57 -22.70
C GLY A 280 -8.89 -1.72 -23.24
N LEU A 281 -8.48 -2.95 -22.95
CA LEU A 281 -9.19 -4.17 -23.30
C LEU A 281 -10.16 -4.52 -22.17
N GLU A 282 -11.32 -3.86 -22.12
CA GLU A 282 -12.36 -4.11 -21.09
C GLU A 282 -11.81 -3.98 -19.65
N GLY A 283 -10.95 -2.99 -19.41
CA GLY A 283 -10.25 -2.78 -18.14
C GLY A 283 -8.94 -3.58 -17.97
N TYR A 284 -8.55 -4.34 -18.99
CA TYR A 284 -7.28 -5.08 -19.06
C TYR A 284 -6.32 -4.47 -20.07
N CYS A 285 -5.07 -4.91 -20.02
CA CYS A 285 -4.08 -4.61 -21.04
C CYS A 285 -3.10 -5.76 -21.24
N TRP A 286 -2.42 -5.75 -22.38
CA TRP A 286 -1.32 -6.62 -22.70
C TRP A 286 -0.02 -5.82 -22.59
N ILE A 287 0.89 -6.28 -21.75
CA ILE A 287 2.20 -5.66 -21.54
C ILE A 287 3.31 -6.60 -22.02
N PRO A 288 4.28 -6.14 -22.84
CA PRO A 288 5.38 -6.96 -23.31
C PRO A 288 6.16 -7.57 -22.14
N TYR A 289 6.59 -8.82 -22.27
CA TYR A 289 7.46 -9.45 -21.26
C TYR A 289 8.67 -8.58 -20.96
N ALA A 290 9.31 -8.03 -22.00
CA ALA A 290 10.50 -7.18 -21.89
C ALA A 290 10.30 -5.93 -21.01
N TYR A 291 9.06 -5.43 -20.88
CA TYR A 291 8.76 -4.32 -19.98
C TYR A 291 8.87 -4.80 -18.53
N LEU A 292 8.11 -5.85 -18.18
CA LEU A 292 7.98 -6.30 -16.79
C LEU A 292 9.20 -7.08 -16.29
N THR A 293 9.98 -7.67 -17.19
CA THR A 293 11.24 -8.34 -16.80
C THR A 293 12.42 -7.37 -16.71
N ASN A 294 12.27 -6.10 -17.09
CA ASN A 294 13.31 -5.07 -16.93
C ASN A 294 13.24 -4.44 -15.54
N THR A 295 14.28 -4.63 -14.72
CA THR A 295 14.34 -4.17 -13.32
C THR A 295 14.35 -2.65 -13.18
N SER A 296 14.64 -1.94 -14.27
CA SER A 296 14.58 -0.47 -14.31
C SER A 296 13.16 0.05 -14.59
N LEU A 297 12.21 -0.81 -14.92
CA LEU A 297 10.87 -0.44 -15.38
C LEU A 297 9.74 -1.06 -14.53
N ALA A 298 9.99 -2.23 -13.92
CA ALA A 298 9.03 -2.89 -13.04
C ALA A 298 9.74 -3.52 -11.85
N SER A 299 9.02 -3.68 -10.73
CA SER A 299 9.53 -4.27 -9.50
C SER A 299 8.40 -4.67 -8.55
N ASP A 300 8.79 -5.16 -7.37
CA ASP A 300 7.90 -5.40 -6.22
C ASP A 300 6.74 -6.37 -6.58
N PHE A 301 7.11 -7.53 -7.09
CA PHE A 301 6.19 -8.60 -7.51
C PHE A 301 5.80 -9.49 -6.32
N TRP A 302 4.49 -9.65 -6.11
CA TRP A 302 3.90 -10.37 -4.99
C TRP A 302 2.78 -11.29 -5.45
N ALA A 303 2.73 -12.50 -4.91
CA ALA A 303 1.61 -13.41 -5.09
C ALA A 303 1.00 -13.78 -3.74
N ILE A 304 -0.33 -13.74 -3.66
CA ILE A 304 -1.08 -14.41 -2.59
C ILE A 304 -1.32 -15.84 -3.08
N THR A 305 -0.72 -16.81 -2.42
CA THR A 305 -0.78 -18.23 -2.79
C THR A 305 -1.78 -19.01 -1.93
N GLN A 306 -2.15 -18.46 -0.77
CA GLN A 306 -3.17 -19.05 0.09
C GLN A 306 -3.89 -18.00 0.93
N VAL A 307 -5.19 -18.22 1.15
CA VAL A 307 -5.98 -17.45 2.13
C VAL A 307 -6.48 -18.39 3.23
N GLY A 308 -6.73 -17.84 4.42
CA GLY A 308 -7.29 -18.61 5.54
C GLY A 308 -8.79 -18.82 5.40
N SER A 309 -9.32 -19.90 5.98
CA SER A 309 -10.76 -20.03 6.22
C SER A 309 -11.20 -18.99 7.26
N ARG A 310 -12.34 -18.31 7.04
CA ARG A 310 -12.94 -17.37 8.01
C ARG A 310 -12.94 -18.01 9.40
N THR A 311 -12.14 -17.48 10.33
CA THR A 311 -12.32 -17.84 11.74
C THR A 311 -13.71 -17.32 12.12
N SER A 312 -14.55 -18.19 12.70
CA SER A 312 -15.92 -17.84 13.07
C SER A 312 -15.94 -16.50 13.77
N GLN A 313 -16.52 -15.47 13.15
CA GLN A 313 -16.69 -14.18 13.79
C GLN A 313 -17.49 -14.40 15.08
N PRO A 314 -17.07 -13.83 16.22
CA PRO A 314 -18.00 -13.73 17.34
C PRO A 314 -19.22 -12.91 16.88
N PRO A 315 -20.44 -13.26 17.33
CA PRO A 315 -21.66 -12.60 16.87
C PRO A 315 -21.55 -11.08 16.99
N ALA A 316 -22.09 -10.35 16.01
CA ALA A 316 -21.98 -8.88 15.89
C ALA A 316 -22.37 -8.12 17.16
N SER A 317 -23.28 -8.68 17.98
CA SER A 317 -23.66 -8.16 19.29
C SER A 317 -22.51 -8.08 20.29
N ASN A 318 -21.57 -9.04 20.26
CA ASN A 318 -20.40 -9.09 21.13
C ASN A 318 -19.28 -8.18 20.63
N ILE A 319 -19.20 -7.94 19.32
CA ILE A 319 -18.19 -7.04 18.74
C ILE A 319 -18.51 -5.59 19.08
N ALA A 320 -19.77 -5.17 18.96
CA ALA A 320 -20.16 -3.79 19.27
C ALA A 320 -19.92 -3.44 20.76
N SER A 321 -20.09 -4.40 21.68
CA SER A 321 -19.78 -4.18 23.10
C SER A 321 -18.28 -4.10 23.36
N LEU A 322 -17.49 -5.01 22.78
CA LEU A 322 -16.02 -5.03 22.92
C LEU A 322 -15.36 -3.80 22.26
N VAL A 323 -15.92 -3.32 21.16
CA VAL A 323 -15.49 -2.09 20.49
C VAL A 323 -15.73 -0.87 21.38
N ARG A 324 -16.93 -0.75 21.98
CA ARG A 324 -17.22 0.34 22.93
C ARG A 324 -16.32 0.30 24.15
N GLU A 325 -16.00 -0.89 24.67
CA GLU A 325 -15.01 -1.04 25.76
C GLU A 325 -13.61 -0.60 25.32
N ALA A 326 -13.16 -1.02 24.13
CA ALA A 326 -11.84 -0.65 23.62
C ALA A 326 -11.71 0.85 23.32
N GLU A 327 -12.75 1.48 22.77
CA GLU A 327 -12.81 2.92 22.55
C GLU A 327 -12.78 3.68 23.88
N GLY A 328 -13.49 3.20 24.90
CA GLY A 328 -13.41 3.75 26.25
C GLY A 328 -12.01 3.64 26.87
N ILE A 329 -11.30 2.54 26.61
CA ILE A 329 -9.91 2.36 27.05
C ILE A 329 -8.95 3.30 26.30
N GLU A 330 -9.09 3.46 24.98
CA GLU A 330 -8.27 4.41 24.21
C GLU A 330 -8.49 5.86 24.70
N GLU A 331 -9.73 6.25 24.97
CA GLU A 331 -10.07 7.58 25.51
C GLU A 331 -9.46 7.79 26.91
N GLN A 332 -9.57 6.79 27.79
CA GLN A 332 -8.94 6.81 29.11
C GLN A 332 -7.41 6.91 29.02
N LEU A 333 -6.79 6.14 28.13
CA LEU A 333 -5.34 6.20 27.91
C LEU A 333 -4.91 7.56 27.35
N GLY A 334 -5.68 8.14 26.42
CA GLY A 334 -5.46 9.49 25.90
C GLY A 334 -5.49 10.54 27.02
N ALA A 335 -6.51 10.53 27.86
CA ALA A 335 -6.62 11.43 29.01
C ALA A 335 -5.46 11.24 30.02
N LEU A 336 -5.02 10.00 30.24
CA LEU A 336 -3.86 9.71 31.10
C LEU A 336 -2.56 10.28 30.50
N PHE A 337 -2.39 10.16 29.18
CA PHE A 337 -1.25 10.72 28.45
C PHE A 337 -1.22 12.24 28.51
N ASP A 338 -2.36 12.91 28.32
CA ASP A 338 -2.46 14.38 28.42
C ASP A 338 -2.12 14.86 29.83
N THR A 339 -2.59 14.13 30.86
CA THR A 339 -2.25 14.39 32.26
C THR A 339 -0.74 14.28 32.49
N LEU A 340 -0.10 13.24 31.95
CA LEU A 340 1.35 13.03 32.05
C LEU A 340 2.14 14.13 31.33
N ILE A 341 1.70 14.56 30.14
CA ILE A 341 2.31 15.66 29.40
C ILE A 341 2.21 16.97 30.21
N HIS A 342 1.05 17.23 30.81
CA HIS A 342 0.85 18.43 31.61
C HIS A 342 1.74 18.42 32.87
N GLN A 343 1.84 17.29 33.57
CA GLN A 343 2.73 17.13 34.72
C GLN A 343 4.21 17.29 34.35
N ALA A 344 4.63 16.70 33.23
CA ALA A 344 6.00 16.85 32.73
C ALA A 344 6.32 18.30 32.34
N THR A 345 5.35 19.03 31.77
CA THR A 345 5.49 20.44 31.42
C THR A 345 5.59 21.32 32.66
N ASP A 346 4.76 21.08 33.69
CA ASP A 346 4.85 21.79 34.97
C ASP A 346 6.19 21.54 35.68
N ALA A 347 6.64 20.28 35.73
CA ALA A 347 7.93 19.93 36.31
C ALA A 347 9.10 20.63 35.58
N ARG A 348 9.05 20.72 34.26
CA ARG A 348 10.04 21.44 33.45
C ARG A 348 10.05 22.94 33.76
N SER A 349 8.87 23.55 33.93
CA SER A 349 8.74 24.95 34.32
C SER A 349 9.35 25.21 35.71
N ARG A 350 9.06 24.37 36.71
CA ARG A 350 9.65 24.47 38.05
C ARG A 350 11.18 24.31 38.04
N LEU A 351 11.69 23.36 37.25
CA LEU A 351 13.13 23.17 37.09
C LEU A 351 13.80 24.40 36.47
N SER A 352 13.14 25.06 35.52
CA SER A 352 13.65 26.30 34.91
C SER A 352 13.76 27.45 35.91
N VAL A 353 12.78 27.58 36.82
CA VAL A 353 12.79 28.58 37.90
C VAL A 353 13.93 28.30 38.88
N LEU A 354 14.07 27.06 39.33
CA LEU A 354 15.17 26.65 40.22
C LEU A 354 16.54 26.90 39.58
N THR A 355 16.69 26.58 38.30
CA THR A 355 17.94 26.81 37.56
C THR A 355 18.29 28.30 37.49
N LYS A 356 17.27 29.16 37.29
CA LYS A 356 17.46 30.61 37.30
C LYS A 356 17.88 31.10 38.69
N SER A 357 17.16 30.69 39.74
CA SER A 357 17.50 31.05 41.13
C SER A 357 18.91 30.59 41.52
N LEU A 358 19.35 29.43 41.05
CA LEU A 358 20.72 28.95 41.30
C LEU A 358 21.77 29.87 40.66
N ARG A 359 21.57 30.28 39.40
CA ARG A 359 22.46 31.23 38.71
C ARG A 359 22.51 32.59 39.38
N ASP A 360 21.36 33.08 39.86
CA ASP A 360 21.27 34.35 40.56
C ASP A 360 22.07 34.30 41.88
N LEU A 361 21.99 33.17 42.61
CA LEU A 361 22.80 32.93 43.82
C LEU A 361 24.30 32.81 43.52
N GLU A 362 24.69 32.09 42.47
CA GLU A 362 26.09 31.98 42.03
C GLU A 362 26.66 33.36 41.66
N THR A 363 25.87 34.18 40.98
CA THR A 363 26.25 35.56 40.61
C THR A 363 26.40 36.43 41.85
N ALA A 364 25.49 36.33 42.81
CA ALA A 364 25.57 37.06 44.07
C ALA A 364 26.80 36.67 44.90
N ALA A 365 27.11 35.37 44.98
CA ALA A 365 28.29 34.85 45.66
C ALA A 365 29.60 35.29 44.98
N ALA A 366 29.64 35.31 43.65
CA ALA A 366 30.79 35.79 42.87
C ALA A 366 31.02 37.30 43.05
N ASN A 367 29.96 38.09 43.24
CA ASN A 367 30.07 39.52 43.52
C ASN A 367 30.50 39.79 44.97
N ALA A 368 29.98 39.02 45.93
CA ALA A 368 30.35 39.13 47.34
C ALA A 368 31.82 38.76 47.62
N SER A 369 32.40 37.85 46.83
CA SER A 369 33.81 37.47 46.93
C SER A 369 34.79 38.45 46.26
N ARG A 370 34.28 39.47 45.55
CA ARG A 370 35.08 40.54 44.94
C ARG A 370 35.10 41.85 45.76
N GLN A 371 34.27 41.93 46.80
CA GLN A 371 34.29 43.00 47.81
C GLN A 371 35.13 42.54 49.00
#